data_AF-A0A2V7F7T8-F1
#
_entry.id   AF-A0A2V7F7T8-F1
#
_cell.length_a   1.000
_cell.length_b   1.000
_cell.length_c   1.000
_cell.angle_alpha   90.00
_cell.angle_beta   90.00
_cell.angle_gamma   90.00
#
_symmetry.space_group_name_H-M   'P 1'
#
loop_
_entity.id
_entity.type
_entity.pdbx_description
1 polymer ?
#
loop_
_entity_poly.entity_id
_entity_poly.type
_entity_poly.pdbx_seq_one_letter_code
_entity_poly.pdbx_strand_id
1 'polypeptide(L)'
;MHVHPFNSPKYLREYVQPAVNDGLRASGRKREDLTYVTSTFVVVGDTEQELAQNRQAVKQQIAFYASTRTYEPVLAAHGWQDLTPALHRKSIEGDWTGMANVITDEMVDTFAVTGTYETIGRKIQERYGGLLDRTSLYQPYQPGLDDPRLPRLIKEFNG
;
A
#
# COMPACT_ATOMS: atom_id res chain seq x y z
N MET A 1 10.17 -13.02 4.11
CA MET A 1 9.90 -12.55 2.74
C MET A 1 9.07 -11.28 2.82
N HIS A 2 9.56 -10.21 2.19
CA HIS A 2 8.80 -8.97 2.09
C HIS A 2 7.80 -9.08 0.92
N VAL A 3 6.53 -8.77 1.17
CA VAL A 3 5.51 -8.54 0.15
C VAL A 3 5.34 -7.04 0.02
N HIS A 4 5.29 -6.54 -1.22
CA HIS A 4 5.18 -5.10 -1.45
C HIS A 4 3.88 -4.53 -0.85
N PRO A 5 3.89 -3.31 -0.26
CA PRO A 5 2.72 -2.67 0.34
C PRO A 5 1.48 -2.59 -0.55
N PHE A 6 1.69 -2.39 -1.86
CA PHE A 6 0.63 -2.46 -2.84
C PHE A 6 0.24 -3.92 -3.14
N ASN A 7 -0.55 -4.48 -2.24
CA ASN A 7 -1.12 -5.82 -2.32
C ASN A 7 -2.56 -5.81 -1.77
N SER A 8 -3.23 -6.95 -1.81
CA SER A 8 -4.57 -7.13 -1.23
C SER A 8 -4.72 -8.55 -0.70
N PRO A 9 -5.68 -8.82 0.20
CA PRO A 9 -5.96 -10.17 0.67
C PRO A 9 -6.24 -11.17 -0.46
N LYS A 10 -6.95 -10.74 -1.52
CA LYS A 10 -7.23 -11.57 -2.71
C LYS A 10 -5.93 -11.94 -3.43
N TYR A 11 -5.09 -10.95 -3.75
CA TYR A 11 -3.81 -11.17 -4.43
C TYR A 11 -2.86 -12.07 -3.61
N LEU A 12 -2.81 -11.86 -2.28
CA LEU A 12 -2.03 -12.70 -1.38
C LEU A 12 -2.45 -14.18 -1.44
N ARG A 13 -3.76 -14.45 -1.36
CA ARG A 13 -4.31 -15.80 -1.37
C ARG A 13 -4.17 -16.50 -2.72
N GLU A 14 -4.43 -15.77 -3.81
CA GLU A 14 -4.57 -16.37 -5.13
C GLU A 14 -3.25 -16.46 -5.91
N TYR A 15 -2.27 -15.59 -5.59
CA TYR A 15 -1.02 -15.51 -6.36
C TYR A 15 0.22 -15.72 -5.48
N VAL A 16 0.33 -14.98 -4.37
CA VAL A 16 1.56 -14.99 -3.56
C VAL A 16 1.71 -16.30 -2.80
N GLN A 17 0.70 -16.70 -2.03
CA GLN A 17 0.79 -17.91 -1.21
C GLN A 17 0.96 -19.19 -2.05
N PRO A 18 0.25 -19.39 -3.17
CA PRO A 18 0.48 -20.55 -4.03
C PRO A 18 1.92 -20.62 -4.53
N ALA A 19 2.45 -19.54 -5.08
CA ALA A 19 3.82 -19.50 -5.61
C ALA A 19 4.87 -19.80 -4.52
N VAL A 20 4.66 -19.26 -3.31
CA VAL A 20 5.55 -19.55 -2.18
C VAL A 20 5.42 -20.99 -1.70
N ASN A 21 4.20 -21.53 -1.63
CA ASN A 21 3.99 -22.91 -1.24
C ASN A 21 4.67 -23.88 -2.21
N ASP A 22 4.73 -23.56 -3.50
CA ASP A 22 5.45 -24.34 -4.50
C ASP A 22 6.96 -24.32 -4.22
N GLY A 23 7.52 -23.14 -3.93
CA GLY A 23 8.92 -22.99 -3.54
C GLY A 23 9.27 -23.71 -2.23
N LEU A 24 8.37 -23.69 -1.24
CA LEU A 24 8.53 -24.43 0.01
C LEU A 24 8.56 -25.94 -0.23
N ARG A 25 7.63 -26.48 -1.04
CA ARG A 25 7.62 -27.90 -1.41
C ARG A 25 8.91 -28.30 -2.16
N ALA A 26 9.34 -27.49 -3.12
CA ALA A 26 10.55 -27.77 -3.89
C ALA A 26 11.83 -27.74 -3.05
N SER A 27 11.86 -26.92 -1.99
CA SER A 27 13.01 -26.78 -1.09
C SER A 27 12.97 -27.69 0.15
N GLY A 28 11.89 -28.44 0.36
CA GLY A 28 11.68 -29.24 1.58
C GLY A 28 11.47 -28.41 2.85
N ARG A 29 11.29 -27.09 2.73
CA ARG A 29 11.03 -26.18 3.85
C ARG A 29 9.55 -26.20 4.21
N LYS A 30 9.26 -25.88 5.47
CA LYS A 30 7.90 -25.77 5.99
C LYS A 30 7.43 -24.32 5.97
N ARG A 31 6.11 -24.13 6.05
CA ARG A 31 5.49 -22.80 6.14
C ARG A 31 5.98 -21.99 7.34
N GLU A 32 6.24 -22.65 8.46
CA GLU A 32 6.79 -22.06 9.69
C GLU A 32 8.21 -21.50 9.55
N ASP A 33 8.97 -21.96 8.54
CA ASP A 33 10.32 -21.46 8.26
C ASP A 33 10.32 -20.12 7.51
N LEU A 34 9.14 -19.56 7.21
CA LEU A 34 8.98 -18.34 6.44
C LEU A 34 8.12 -17.33 7.19
N THR A 35 8.52 -16.07 7.16
CA THR A 35 7.72 -14.95 7.68
C THR A 35 7.30 -14.04 6.52
N TYR A 36 6.00 -13.88 6.28
CA TYR A 36 5.46 -12.83 5.41
C TYR A 36 5.43 -11.49 6.15
N VAL A 37 6.02 -10.48 5.53
CA VAL A 37 6.08 -9.13 6.09
C VAL A 37 5.66 -8.13 5.01
N THR A 38 4.85 -7.13 5.35
CA THR A 38 4.56 -5.98 4.48
C THR A 38 4.50 -4.71 5.33
N SER A 39 4.51 -3.54 4.70
CA SER A 39 3.95 -2.34 5.29
C SER A 39 2.51 -2.22 4.78
N THR A 40 1.52 -2.20 5.66
CA THR A 40 0.09 -2.15 5.27
C THR A 40 -0.32 -0.71 5.04
N PHE A 41 -0.92 -0.39 3.88
CA PHE A 41 -1.54 0.91 3.71
C PHE A 41 -2.64 1.13 4.74
N VAL A 42 -2.56 2.27 5.42
CA VAL A 42 -3.57 2.66 6.40
C VAL A 42 -4.07 4.07 6.15
N VAL A 43 -5.39 4.20 6.23
CA VAL A 43 -6.08 5.48 6.40
C VAL A 43 -6.42 5.57 7.88
N VAL A 44 -5.48 6.08 8.68
CA VAL A 44 -5.63 6.15 10.14
C VAL A 44 -5.84 7.59 10.61
N GLY A 45 -6.77 7.82 11.53
CA GLY A 45 -7.05 9.15 12.09
C GLY A 45 -8.15 9.07 13.13
N ASP A 46 -8.08 9.93 14.14
CA ASP A 46 -9.07 10.00 15.23
C ASP A 46 -10.13 11.09 14.97
N THR A 47 -9.98 11.85 13.88
CA THR A 47 -10.97 12.83 13.40
C THR A 47 -11.31 12.59 11.92
N GLU A 48 -12.49 13.04 11.50
CA GLU A 48 -12.91 13.01 10.09
C GLU A 48 -11.94 13.77 9.17
N GLN A 49 -11.37 14.87 9.67
CA GLN A 49 -10.39 15.65 8.92
C GLN A 49 -9.11 14.85 8.66
N GLU A 50 -8.58 14.17 9.68
CA GLU A 50 -7.40 13.32 9.54
C GLU A 50 -7.67 12.14 8.61
N LEU A 51 -8.84 11.50 8.74
CA LEU A 51 -9.25 10.40 7.85
C LEU A 51 -9.34 10.86 6.40
N ALA A 52 -9.94 12.02 6.14
CA ALA A 52 -10.04 12.58 4.80
C ALA A 52 -8.66 12.91 4.19
N GLN A 53 -7.78 13.54 4.98
CA GLN A 53 -6.41 13.86 4.54
C GLN A 53 -5.60 12.60 4.24
N ASN A 54 -5.62 11.62 5.14
CA ASN A 54 -4.87 10.38 4.97
C ASN A 54 -5.46 9.51 3.85
N ARG A 55 -6.78 9.53 3.62
CA ARG A 55 -7.40 8.86 2.48
C ARG A 55 -6.91 9.43 1.17
N GLN A 56 -6.79 10.76 1.07
CA GLN A 56 -6.29 11.40 -0.14
C GLN A 56 -4.81 11.08 -0.40
N ALA A 57 -3.98 11.06 0.65
CA ALA A 57 -2.58 10.66 0.53
C ALA A 57 -2.45 9.19 0.08
N VAL A 58 -3.30 8.29 0.60
CA VAL A 58 -3.35 6.89 0.15
C VAL A 58 -3.83 6.76 -1.30
N LYS A 59 -4.82 7.55 -1.75
CA LYS A 59 -5.22 7.59 -3.17
C LYS A 59 -4.05 7.94 -4.09
N GLN A 60 -3.29 8.99 -3.74
CA GLN A 60 -2.10 9.39 -4.50
C GLN A 60 -1.06 8.27 -4.55
N GLN A 61 -0.78 7.62 -3.41
CA GLN A 61 0.21 6.56 -3.35
C GLN A 61 -0.22 5.30 -4.12
N ILE A 62 -1.50 4.93 -4.07
CA ILE A 62 -2.07 3.85 -4.88
C ILE A 62 -1.94 4.19 -6.36
N ALA A 63 -2.30 5.41 -6.77
CA ALA A 63 -2.23 5.86 -8.16
C ALA A 63 -0.80 5.78 -8.70
N PHE A 64 0.19 6.18 -7.89
CA PHE A 64 1.61 6.07 -8.23
C PHE A 64 2.06 4.62 -8.44
N TYR A 65 1.71 3.70 -7.55
CA TYR A 65 2.07 2.29 -7.76
C TYR A 65 1.31 1.69 -8.95
N ALA A 66 0.02 2.00 -9.10
CA ALA A 66 -0.81 1.53 -10.21
C ALA A 66 -0.36 2.08 -11.57
N SER A 67 0.42 3.17 -11.63
CA SER A 67 1.02 3.70 -12.86
C SER A 67 2.26 2.95 -13.34
N THR A 68 2.74 1.96 -12.58
CA THR A 68 3.92 1.16 -12.92
C THR A 68 3.52 -0.24 -13.34
N ARG A 69 3.93 -0.65 -14.56
CA ARG A 69 3.57 -1.94 -15.19
C ARG A 69 3.79 -3.17 -14.29
N THR A 70 4.81 -3.16 -13.45
CA THR A 70 5.11 -4.25 -12.51
C THR A 70 3.96 -4.58 -11.56
N TYR A 71 3.07 -3.62 -11.27
CA TYR A 71 1.92 -3.83 -10.37
C TYR A 71 0.61 -4.13 -11.08
N GLU A 72 0.59 -4.17 -12.41
CA GLU A 72 -0.60 -4.53 -13.19
C GLU A 72 -1.24 -5.86 -12.73
N PRO A 73 -0.49 -6.93 -12.38
CA PRO A 73 -1.11 -8.17 -11.86
C PRO A 73 -1.91 -7.99 -10.56
N VAL A 74 -1.53 -7.03 -9.72
CA VAL A 74 -2.25 -6.72 -8.48
C VAL A 74 -3.60 -6.08 -8.81
N LEU A 75 -3.65 -5.21 -9.82
CA LEU A 75 -4.89 -4.61 -10.32
C LEU A 75 -5.74 -5.62 -11.08
N ALA A 76 -5.12 -6.47 -11.91
CA ALA A 76 -5.77 -7.51 -12.69
C ALA A 76 -6.52 -8.51 -11.80
N ALA A 77 -6.00 -8.81 -10.61
CA ALA A 77 -6.68 -9.62 -9.61
C ALA A 77 -8.07 -9.05 -9.22
N HIS A 78 -8.32 -7.76 -9.43
CA HIS A 78 -9.59 -7.09 -9.17
C HIS A 78 -10.29 -6.58 -10.44
N GLY A 79 -9.80 -6.94 -11.63
CA GLY A 79 -10.36 -6.49 -12.89
C GLY A 79 -10.04 -5.03 -13.26
N TRP A 80 -8.98 -4.46 -12.67
CA TRP A 80 -8.58 -3.05 -12.84
C TRP A 80 -7.30 -2.84 -13.67
N GLN A 81 -6.86 -3.85 -14.41
CA GLN A 81 -5.63 -3.81 -15.22
C GLN A 81 -5.57 -2.63 -16.19
N ASP A 82 -6.73 -2.22 -16.74
CA ASP A 82 -6.81 -1.18 -17.77
C ASP A 82 -6.54 0.23 -17.23
N LEU A 83 -6.40 0.39 -15.90
CA LEU A 83 -6.03 1.67 -15.28
C LEU A 83 -4.54 2.00 -15.46
N THR A 84 -3.67 1.00 -15.54
CA THR A 84 -2.21 1.22 -15.56
C THR A 84 -1.76 2.12 -16.71
N PRO A 85 -2.19 1.92 -17.97
CA PRO A 85 -1.81 2.80 -19.07
C PRO A 85 -2.26 4.26 -18.86
N ALA A 86 -3.49 4.46 -18.35
CA ALA A 86 -4.03 5.79 -18.10
C ALA A 86 -3.29 6.53 -16.98
N LEU A 87 -3.00 5.82 -15.89
CA LEU A 87 -2.23 6.34 -14.76
C LEU A 87 -0.77 6.62 -15.13
N HIS A 88 -0.15 5.74 -15.93
CA HIS A 88 1.22 5.92 -16.43
C HIS A 88 1.35 7.20 -17.25
N ARG A 89 0.42 7.44 -18.18
CA ARG A 89 0.39 8.65 -18.98
C ARG A 89 0.31 9.92 -18.11
N LYS A 90 -0.62 9.94 -17.15
CA LYS A 90 -0.78 11.08 -16.22
C LYS A 90 0.47 11.33 -15.36
N SER A 91 1.17 10.26 -14.95
CA SER A 91 2.44 10.37 -14.23
C SER A 91 3.52 11.07 -15.05
N ILE A 92 3.65 10.73 -16.34
CA ILE A 92 4.61 11.38 -17.25
C ILE A 92 4.22 12.84 -17.50
N GLU A 93 2.92 13.14 -17.59
CA GLU A 93 2.37 14.49 -17.74
C GLU A 93 2.50 15.33 -16.45
N GLY A 94 2.87 14.73 -15.31
CA GLY A 94 2.93 15.40 -14.00
C GLY A 94 1.56 15.70 -13.38
N ASP A 95 0.49 15.09 -13.89
CA ASP A 95 -0.90 15.27 -13.42
C ASP A 95 -1.19 14.43 -12.17
N TRP A 96 -0.52 14.75 -11.06
CA TRP A 96 -0.64 14.03 -9.79
C TRP A 96 -2.06 14.06 -9.22
N THR A 97 -2.75 15.19 -9.33
CA THR A 97 -4.14 15.35 -8.89
C THR A 97 -5.07 14.47 -9.73
N GLY A 98 -4.93 14.49 -11.06
CA GLY A 98 -5.74 13.65 -11.93
C GLY A 98 -5.43 12.16 -11.78
N MET A 99 -4.21 11.78 -11.40
CA MET A 99 -3.89 10.39 -11.03
C MET A 99 -4.71 9.94 -9.81
N ALA A 100 -4.70 10.73 -8.74
CA ALA A 100 -5.46 10.41 -7.52
C ALA A 100 -6.97 10.30 -7.77
N ASN A 101 -7.51 11.13 -8.68
CA ASN A 101 -8.93 11.14 -9.03
C ASN A 101 -9.40 9.88 -9.78
N VAL A 102 -8.48 9.11 -10.38
CA VAL A 102 -8.81 7.81 -10.97
C VAL A 102 -9.07 6.75 -9.89
N ILE A 103 -8.50 6.93 -8.69
CA ILE A 103 -8.61 5.96 -7.59
C ILE A 103 -9.92 6.16 -6.83
N THR A 104 -10.81 5.19 -6.96
CA THR A 104 -12.11 5.18 -6.26
C THR A 104 -11.95 4.83 -4.77
N ASP A 105 -12.98 5.10 -3.97
CA ASP A 105 -12.97 4.69 -2.56
C ASP A 105 -12.97 3.16 -2.39
N GLU A 106 -13.62 2.43 -3.32
CA GLU A 106 -13.55 0.96 -3.38
C GLU A 106 -12.11 0.46 -3.56
N MET A 107 -11.33 1.11 -4.43
CA MET A 107 -9.92 0.75 -4.63
C MET A 107 -9.11 1.02 -3.36
N VAL A 108 -9.34 2.17 -2.69
CA VAL A 108 -8.70 2.44 -1.41
C VAL A 108 -9.05 1.37 -0.40
N ASP A 109 -10.32 1.01 -0.24
CA ASP A 109 -10.76 0.00 0.73
C ASP A 109 -10.29 -1.42 0.35
N THR A 110 -9.94 -1.65 -0.92
CA THR A 110 -9.33 -2.89 -1.44
C THR A 110 -7.82 -3.00 -1.18
N PHE A 111 -7.11 -1.88 -1.04
CA PHE A 111 -5.67 -1.89 -0.81
C PHE A 111 -5.24 -1.39 0.58
N ALA A 112 -6.11 -0.70 1.30
CA ALA A 112 -5.82 -0.07 2.59
C ALA A 112 -6.79 -0.51 3.70
N VAL A 113 -6.39 -0.24 4.94
CA VAL A 113 -7.22 -0.41 6.14
C VAL A 113 -7.55 0.95 6.72
N THR A 114 -8.84 1.23 6.94
CA THR A 114 -9.31 2.50 7.47
C THR A 114 -9.77 2.37 8.92
N GLY A 115 -9.30 3.22 9.84
CA GLY A 115 -9.76 3.22 11.23
C GLY A 115 -9.08 4.27 12.12
N THR A 116 -9.51 4.35 13.37
CA THR A 116 -8.86 5.16 14.42
C THR A 116 -7.62 4.46 14.96
N TYR A 117 -6.76 5.16 15.70
CA TYR A 117 -5.61 4.51 16.37
C TYR A 117 -6.05 3.43 17.37
N GLU A 118 -7.24 3.58 17.97
CA GLU A 118 -7.86 2.57 18.83
C GLU A 118 -8.23 1.29 18.06
N THR A 119 -8.70 1.40 16.82
CA THR A 119 -9.30 0.27 16.08
C THR A 119 -8.41 -0.34 15.00
N ILE A 120 -7.36 0.36 14.57
CA ILE A 120 -6.58 0.00 13.39
C ILE A 120 -5.88 -1.37 13.53
N GLY A 121 -5.35 -1.69 14.71
CA GLY A 121 -4.67 -2.97 14.95
C GLY A 121 -5.60 -4.18 14.73
N ARG A 122 -6.81 -4.13 15.31
CA ARG A 122 -7.83 -5.17 15.14
C ARG A 122 -8.25 -5.30 13.67
N LYS A 123 -8.50 -4.18 12.99
CA LYS A 123 -8.92 -4.20 11.58
C LYS A 123 -7.85 -4.78 10.65
N ILE A 124 -6.57 -4.51 10.93
CA ILE A 124 -5.45 -5.13 10.21
C ILE A 124 -5.44 -6.65 10.45
N GLN A 125 -5.61 -7.09 11.69
CA GLN A 125 -5.67 -8.52 12.04
C GLN A 125 -6.84 -9.22 11.34
N GLU A 126 -8.03 -8.61 11.33
CA GLU A 126 -9.22 -9.13 10.64
C GLU A 126 -8.98 -9.29 9.14
N ARG A 127 -8.29 -8.33 8.52
CA ARG A 127 -8.02 -8.33 7.08
C ARG A 127 -6.95 -9.33 6.65
N TYR A 128 -5.89 -9.47 7.44
CA TYR A 128 -4.66 -10.15 7.04
C TYR A 128 -4.30 -11.38 7.89
N GLY A 129 -5.12 -11.74 8.88
CA GLY A 129 -4.93 -12.96 9.67
C GLY A 129 -4.76 -14.19 8.78
N GLY A 130 -3.67 -14.93 9.00
CA GLY A 130 -3.31 -16.10 8.17
C GLY A 130 -2.69 -15.78 6.80
N LEU A 131 -2.65 -14.50 6.40
CA LEU A 131 -2.03 -14.06 5.15
C LEU A 131 -0.66 -13.44 5.36
N LEU A 132 -0.51 -12.68 6.44
CA LEU A 132 0.73 -12.02 6.85
C LEU A 132 1.10 -12.43 8.26
N ASP A 133 2.40 -12.51 8.53
CA ASP A 133 2.93 -12.84 9.86
C ASP A 133 3.33 -11.58 10.63
N ARG A 134 3.76 -10.53 9.92
CA ARG A 134 4.13 -9.23 10.50
C ARG A 134 3.72 -8.08 9.58
N THR A 135 3.46 -6.92 10.16
CA THR A 135 3.23 -5.70 9.41
C THR A 135 3.74 -4.48 10.14
N SER A 136 4.07 -3.44 9.40
CA SER A 136 4.15 -2.05 9.87
C SER A 136 3.02 -1.23 9.25
N LEU A 137 2.86 0.02 9.69
CA LEU A 137 1.95 0.97 9.05
C LEU A 137 2.68 1.66 7.89
N TYR A 138 2.06 1.66 6.71
CA TYR A 138 2.45 2.53 5.60
C TYR A 138 1.52 3.74 5.60
N GLN A 139 2.04 4.87 6.11
CA GLN A 139 1.39 6.17 6.03
C GLN A 139 2.20 7.02 5.04
N PRO A 140 1.66 7.35 3.85
CA PRO A 140 2.37 8.13 2.84
C PRO A 140 2.57 9.61 3.23
N TYR A 141 2.36 9.99 4.49
CA TYR A 141 2.61 11.35 4.95
C TYR A 141 4.06 11.74 4.67
N GLN A 142 4.23 12.77 3.85
CA GLN A 142 5.46 13.51 3.76
C GLN A 142 5.22 14.90 4.32
N PRO A 143 6.16 15.44 5.12
CA PRO A 143 6.12 16.86 5.46
C PRO A 143 6.12 17.68 4.16
N GLY A 144 5.34 18.77 4.13
CA GLY A 144 5.35 19.69 3.00
C GLY A 144 6.74 20.27 2.78
N LEU A 145 7.07 20.66 1.55
CA LEU A 145 8.39 21.26 1.25
C LEU A 145 8.60 22.60 1.99
N ASP A 146 7.52 23.24 2.44
CA ASP A 146 7.47 24.44 3.25
C ASP A 146 7.59 24.16 4.76
N ASP A 147 7.74 22.90 5.18
CA ASP A 147 7.86 22.54 6.57
C ASP A 147 9.13 23.13 7.19
N PRO A 148 9.03 23.97 8.24
CA PRO A 148 10.17 24.68 8.82
C PRO A 148 11.19 23.74 9.49
N ARG A 149 10.86 22.46 9.64
CA ARG A 149 11.78 21.43 10.15
C ARG A 149 12.73 20.92 9.06
N LEU A 150 12.35 21.02 7.77
CA LEU A 150 13.19 20.55 6.66
C LEU A 150 14.52 21.32 6.55
N PRO A 151 14.56 22.67 6.63
CA PRO A 151 15.83 23.41 6.64
C PRO A 151 16.77 22.97 7.76
N ARG A 152 16.22 22.69 8.95
CA ARG A 152 17.01 22.17 10.08
C ARG A 152 17.58 20.78 9.77
N LEU A 153 16.77 19.87 9.24
CA LEU A 153 17.20 18.52 8.87
C LEU A 153 18.31 18.55 7.80
N ILE A 154 18.16 19.40 6.77
CA ILE A 154 19.19 19.58 5.74
C ILE A 154 20.49 20.10 6.34
N LYS A 155 20.41 21.04 7.29
CA LYS A 155 21.60 21.56 7.99
C LYS A 155 22.29 20.47 8.81
N GLU A 156 21.56 19.72 9.63
CA GLU A 156 22.11 18.62 10.43
C GLU A 156 22.75 17.52 9.57
N PHE A 157 22.19 17.23 8.40
CA PHE A 157 22.75 16.25 7.47
C PHE A 157 24.07 16.72 6.82
N ASN A 158 24.16 18.00 6.46
CA ASN A 158 25.31 18.53 5.72
C ASN A 158 26.45 19.03 6.62
N GLY A 159 26.23 19.15 7.93
CA GLY A 159 27.20 19.70 8.89
C GLY A 159 27.08 21.22 9.01
#